data_AF-A0A1I2HFM5-F1
#
_entry.id   AF-A0A1I2HFM5-F1
#
_cell.length_a   1.000
_cell.length_b   1.000
_cell.length_c   1.000
_cell.angle_alpha   90.00
_cell.angle_beta   90.00
_cell.angle_gamma   90.00
#
_symmetry.space_group_name_H-M   'P 1'
#
loop_
_entity.id
_entity.type
_entity.pdbx_description
1 polymer ?
#
loop_
_entity_poly.entity_id
_entity_poly.type
_entity_poly.pdbx_seq_one_letter_code
_entity_poly.pdbx_strand_id
1 'polypeptide(L)' 'MSALLLPVAACSSDSPDRAAVVAKIRADPDMADAPDAVVDCIADWYTTDASDKTREAFLAGQAPPESAGPKILECLKKAT' A
#
# COMPACT_ATOMS: atom_id res chain seq x y z
N MET A 1 12.39 0.29 -41.01
CA MET A 1 11.16 0.07 -40.23
C MET A 1 11.44 -1.05 -39.25
N SER A 2 11.54 -0.74 -37.97
CA SER A 2 11.25 -1.67 -36.87
C SER A 2 11.11 -0.81 -35.63
N ALA A 3 9.86 -0.54 -35.30
CA ALA A 3 9.44 0.06 -34.06
C ALA A 3 9.57 -0.98 -32.94
N LEU A 4 10.19 -0.61 -31.82
CA LEU A 4 9.83 -1.15 -30.51
C LEU A 4 9.74 0.02 -29.54
N LEU A 5 8.48 0.36 -29.28
CA LEU A 5 8.00 1.28 -28.27
C LEU A 5 7.99 0.58 -26.90
N LEU A 6 8.48 1.31 -25.88
CA LEU A 6 8.04 1.34 -24.47
C LEU A 6 8.31 0.10 -23.57
N PRO A 7 8.42 0.28 -22.23
CA PRO A 7 8.19 1.50 -21.46
C PRO A 7 9.40 1.98 -20.64
N VAL A 8 9.36 3.28 -20.36
CA VAL A 8 9.96 3.90 -19.16
C VAL A 8 9.78 2.96 -17.97
N ALA A 9 10.88 2.35 -17.53
CA ALA A 9 11.01 1.97 -16.14
C ALA A 9 10.91 3.28 -15.38
N ALA A 10 9.71 3.61 -14.91
CA ALA A 10 9.53 4.54 -13.82
C ALA A 10 10.28 3.92 -12.64
N CYS A 11 11.58 4.21 -12.56
CA CYS A 11 12.30 4.27 -11.30
C CYS A 11 11.75 5.47 -10.52
N SER A 12 10.44 5.49 -10.30
CA SER A 12 9.88 6.23 -9.18
C SER A 12 10.55 5.60 -7.99
N SER A 13 11.34 6.39 -7.28
CA SER A 13 11.93 6.01 -6.00
C SER A 13 10.81 5.52 -5.11
N ASP A 14 10.56 4.21 -5.16
CA ASP A 14 9.74 3.51 -4.20
C ASP A 14 10.53 3.70 -2.92
N SER A 15 10.09 4.66 -2.10
CA SER A 15 10.51 4.74 -0.71
C SER A 15 10.48 3.31 -0.22
N PRO A 16 11.63 2.75 0.21
CA PRO A 16 11.72 1.32 0.47
C PRO A 16 10.57 0.99 1.42
N ASP A 17 9.74 0.04 0.98
CA ASP A 17 8.57 -0.55 1.66
C ASP A 17 7.17 -0.21 1.09
N ARG A 18 6.94 0.80 0.24
CA ARG A 18 5.56 1.11 -0.25
C ARG A 18 5.00 0.02 -1.18
N ALA A 19 5.74 -0.38 -2.21
CA ALA A 19 5.32 -1.44 -3.13
C ALA A 19 5.11 -2.78 -2.41
N ALA A 20 5.92 -3.06 -1.39
CA ALA A 20 5.76 -4.26 -0.56
C ALA A 20 4.45 -4.21 0.25
N VAL A 21 4.10 -3.04 0.79
CA VAL A 21 2.82 -2.82 1.47
C VAL A 21 1.65 -2.99 0.51
N VAL A 22 1.70 -2.39 -0.69
CA VAL A 22 0.66 -2.54 -1.72
C VAL A 22 0.48 -4.01 -2.10
N ALA A 23 1.58 -4.71 -2.38
CA ALA A 23 1.54 -6.13 -2.73
C ALA A 23 0.95 -6.98 -1.60
N LYS A 24 1.26 -6.66 -0.34
CA LYS A 24 0.70 -7.35 0.82
C LYS A 24 -0.80 -7.11 0.98
N ILE A 25 -1.27 -5.87 0.79
CA ILE A 25 -2.71 -5.54 0.82
C ILE A 25 -3.43 -6.32 -0.28
N ARG A 26 -2.91 -6.35 -1.50
CA ARG A 26 -3.53 -7.06 -2.63
C ARG A 26 -3.50 -8.58 -2.50
N ALA A 27 -2.57 -9.12 -1.71
CA ALA A 27 -2.50 -10.54 -1.40
C ALA A 27 -3.56 -10.98 -0.37
N ASP A 28 -4.18 -10.04 0.34
CA ASP A 28 -5.32 -10.30 1.21
C ASP A 28 -6.58 -10.55 0.34
N PRO A 29 -7.21 -11.73 0.42
CA PRO A 29 -8.41 -12.04 -0.36
C PRO A 29 -9.55 -11.04 -0.15
N ASP A 30 -9.66 -10.45 1.05
CA ASP A 30 -10.72 -9.49 1.37
C ASP A 30 -10.46 -8.11 0.77
N MET A 31 -9.24 -7.86 0.27
CA MET A 31 -8.80 -6.58 -0.31
C MET A 31 -8.37 -6.70 -1.78
N ALA A 32 -8.43 -7.90 -2.37
CA ALA A 32 -8.00 -8.15 -3.74
C ALA A 32 -8.71 -7.22 -4.75
N ASP A 33 -10.02 -7.07 -4.60
CA ASP A 33 -10.89 -6.25 -5.45
C ASP A 33 -11.13 -4.83 -4.90
N ALA A 34 -10.40 -4.42 -3.86
CA ALA A 34 -10.54 -3.07 -3.31
C ALA A 34 -10.17 -2.01 -4.38
N PRO A 35 -10.86 -0.86 -4.42
CA PRO A 35 -10.49 0.23 -5.32
C PRO A 35 -9.04 0.67 -5.13
N ASP A 36 -8.36 1.07 -6.21
CA ASP A 36 -6.96 1.51 -6.16
C ASP A 36 -6.76 2.65 -5.15
N ALA A 37 -7.70 3.58 -5.07
CA ALA A 37 -7.68 4.69 -4.10
C ALA A 37 -7.68 4.21 -2.63
N VAL A 38 -8.34 3.09 -2.33
CA VAL A 38 -8.34 2.48 -0.99
C VAL A 38 -6.97 1.89 -0.69
N VAL A 39 -6.42 1.13 -1.64
CA VAL A 39 -5.11 0.46 -1.47
C VAL A 39 -3.99 1.48 -1.37
N ASP A 40 -3.99 2.51 -2.22
CA ASP A 40 -3.02 3.58 -2.18
C ASP A 40 -3.04 4.30 -0.85
N CYS A 41 -4.23 4.56 -0.28
CA CYS A 41 -4.28 5.25 0.98
C CYS A 41 -3.76 4.43 2.17
N ILE A 42 -4.11 3.15 2.22
CA ILE A 42 -3.59 2.26 3.27
C ILE A 42 -2.07 2.17 3.14
N ALA A 43 -1.56 2.05 1.91
CA ALA A 43 -0.13 2.03 1.65
C ALA A 43 0.56 3.32 2.08
N ASP A 44 -0.04 4.47 1.79
CA ASP A 44 0.48 5.77 2.21
C ASP A 44 0.53 5.84 3.74
N TRP A 45 -0.54 5.49 4.45
CA TRP A 45 -0.54 5.48 5.93
C TRP A 45 0.57 4.63 6.53
N TYR A 46 0.83 3.43 5.99
CA TYR A 46 1.93 2.57 6.45
C TYR A 46 3.32 3.19 6.24
N THR A 47 3.46 4.03 5.22
CA THR A 47 4.75 4.65 4.88
C THR A 47 4.94 6.03 5.50
N THR A 48 3.87 6.72 5.88
CA THR A 48 3.91 8.09 6.43
C THR A 48 3.65 8.17 7.94
N ASP A 49 2.72 7.37 8.46
CA ASP A 49 2.17 7.52 9.81
C ASP A 49 2.43 6.32 10.72
N ALA A 50 2.54 5.12 10.15
CA ALA A 50 2.85 3.93 10.92
C ALA A 50 4.31 3.94 11.41
N SER A 51 4.53 3.42 12.61
CA SER A 51 5.90 3.17 13.07
C SER A 51 6.58 2.11 12.21
N ASP A 52 7.91 2.16 12.07
CA ASP A 52 8.67 1.15 11.31
C ASP A 52 8.36 -0.27 11.81
N LYS A 53 8.27 -0.47 13.13
CA LYS A 53 7.87 -1.75 13.74
C LYS A 53 6.47 -2.21 13.29
N THR A 54 5.53 -1.28 13.14
CA THR A 54 4.18 -1.58 12.65
C THR A 54 4.21 -2.00 11.18
N ARG A 55 4.99 -1.30 10.35
CA ARG A 55 5.16 -1.62 8.92
C ARG A 55 5.84 -2.99 8.75
N GLU A 56 6.91 -3.26 9.48
CA GLU A 56 7.61 -4.54 9.48
C GLU A 56 6.71 -5.70 9.94
N ALA A 57 5.94 -5.51 11.01
CA ALA A 57 5.02 -6.52 11.51
C ALA A 57 3.93 -6.86 10.46
N PHE A 58 3.38 -5.83 9.80
CA PHE A 58 2.42 -6.01 8.71
C PHE A 58 3.02 -6.79 7.54
N LEU A 59 4.22 -6.42 7.07
CA LEU A 59 4.92 -7.11 6.00
C LEU A 59 5.23 -8.57 6.35
N ALA A 60 5.59 -8.83 7.61
CA ALA A 60 5.78 -10.17 8.17
C ALA A 60 4.49 -10.99 8.28
N GLY A 61 3.31 -10.42 7.97
CA GLY A 61 2.02 -11.09 8.05
C GLY A 61 1.43 -11.18 9.45
N GLN A 62 1.91 -10.34 10.39
CA GLN A 62 1.30 -10.22 11.70
C GLN A 62 0.05 -9.33 11.60
N ALA A 63 -0.89 -9.55 12.53
CA ALA A 63 -2.10 -8.76 12.58
C ALA A 63 -1.77 -7.26 12.76
N PRO A 64 -2.48 -6.36 12.06
CA PRO A 64 -2.29 -4.92 12.23
C PRO A 64 -2.59 -4.50 13.67
N PRO A 65 -1.87 -3.52 14.22
CA PRO A 65 -2.12 -3.02 15.57
C PRO A 65 -3.48 -2.31 15.64
N GLU A 66 -4.18 -2.44 16.77
CA GLU A 66 -5.50 -1.82 17.00
C GLU A 66 -5.50 -0.29 16.81
N SER A 67 -4.33 0.36 16.96
CA SER A 67 -4.14 1.80 16.80
C SER A 67 -4.22 2.31 15.35
N ALA A 68 -4.30 1.42 14.36
CA ALA A 68 -4.48 1.77 12.95
C ALA A 68 -5.83 2.47 12.66
N GLY A 69 -6.83 2.25 13.52
CA GLY A 69 -8.24 2.54 13.27
C GLY A 69 -8.59 3.96 12.79
N PRO A 70 -8.33 5.04 13.54
CA PRO A 70 -8.97 6.34 13.25
C PRO A 70 -8.52 7.00 11.95
N LYS A 71 -7.21 6.96 11.65
CA LYS A 71 -6.65 7.62 10.46
C LYS A 71 -6.93 6.82 9.17
N ILE A 72 -6.84 5.49 9.23
CA ILE A 72 -7.21 4.63 8.09
C ILE A 72 -8.71 4.77 7.78
N LEU A 73 -9.57 4.81 8.79
CA LEU A 73 -11.02 4.99 8.59
C LEU A 73 -11.36 6.31 7.89
N GLU A 74 -10.71 7.42 8.27
CA GLU A 74 -10.90 8.71 7.58
C GLU A 74 -10.47 8.67 6.12
N CYS A 75 -9.47 7.85 5.81
CA CYS A 75 -9.09 7.70 4.42
C CYS A 75 -10.04 6.81 3.62
N LEU A 76 -10.45 5.68 4.20
CA LEU A 76 -11.41 4.77 3.59
C LEU A 76 -12.71 5.50 3.23
N LYS A 77 -13.19 6.40 4.10
CA LYS A 77 -14.37 7.24 3.84
C LYS A 77 -14.24 8.18 2.64
N LYS A 78 -13.02 8.55 2.24
CA LYS A 78 -12.77 9.44 1.09
C LYS A 78 -12.52 8.69 -0.22
N ALA A 79 -12.23 7.40 -0.13
CA ALA A 79 -11.90 6.54 -1.27
C ALA A 79 -13.12 5.75 -1.80
N THR A 80 -14.27 5.84 -1.13
CA THR A 80 -15.60 5.32 -1.53
C THR A 80 -16.51 6.44 -2.01
#